data_AF-A0A536LSK3-F1
#
_entry.id   AF-A0A536LSK3-F1
#
_cell.length_a   1.000
_cell.length_b   1.000
_cell.length_c   1.000
_cell.angle_alpha   90.00
_cell.angle_beta   90.00
_cell.angle_gamma   90.00
#
_symmetry.space_group_name_H-M   'P 1'
#
loop_
_entity.id
_entity.type
_entity.pdbx_description
1 polymer ?
#
loop_
_entity_poly.entity_id
_entity_poly.type
_entity_poly.pdbx_seq_one_letter_code
_entity_poly.pdbx_strand_id
1 'polypeptide(L)' 'MLLLPGGDFLMGTDECVGDLADGEGPLHCVSLHPFWIDPHGVSNARFHEFTASTGYVTDAEHFGWSFVFAG' A
#
# COMPACT_ATOMS: atom_id res chain seq x y z
N MET A 1 -13.74 4.67 3.36
CA MET A 1 -13.66 4.00 2.06
C MET A 1 -14.51 4.72 1.01
N LEU A 2 -14.08 4.63 -0.25
CA LEU A 2 -14.75 5.10 -1.45
C LEU A 2 -14.97 3.90 -2.38
N LEU A 3 -16.14 3.80 -3.00
CA LEU A 3 -16.41 2.78 -4.01
C LEU A 3 -15.93 3.29 -5.35
N LEU A 4 -14.95 2.59 -5.93
CA LEU A 4 -14.55 2.79 -7.31
C LEU A 4 -15.31 1.81 -8.20
N PRO A 5 -15.84 2.25 -9.35
CA PRO A 5 -16.69 1.42 -10.21
C PRO A 5 -15.93 0.30 -10.92
N GLY A 6 -14.60 0.22 -10.81
CA GLY A 6 -13.78 -0.64 -11.65
C GLY A 6 -13.74 -0.14 -13.10
N GLY A 7 -13.22 -0.97 -14.00
CA GLY A 7 -13.03 -0.66 -15.41
C GLY A 7 -11.63 -1.02 -15.90
N ASP A 8 -11.39 -0.68 -17.16
CA ASP A 8 -10.11 -0.89 -17.83
C ASP A 8 -9.22 0.35 -17.69
N PHE A 9 -7.94 0.14 -17.44
CA PHE A 9 -6.94 1.18 -17.48
C PHE A 9 -5.58 0.62 -17.91
N LEU A 10 -4.64 1.52 -18.26
CA LEU A 10 -3.27 1.14 -18.54
C LEU A 10 -2.43 1.26 -17.27
N MET A 11 -1.80 0.16 -16.88
CA MET A 11 -0.94 0.05 -15.69
C MET A 11 0.52 -0.13 -16.10
N GLY A 12 1.43 0.43 -15.30
CA GLY A 12 2.86 0.44 -15.58
C GLY A 12 3.26 1.55 -16.57
N THR A 13 4.47 1.45 -17.11
CA THR A 13 5.02 2.42 -18.08
C THR A 13 5.97 1.75 -19.07
N ASP A 14 6.00 2.23 -20.31
CA ASP A 14 7.03 1.87 -21.31
C ASP A 14 8.20 2.87 -21.33
N GLU A 15 8.10 3.95 -20.54
CA GLU A 15 9.19 4.90 -20.38
C GLU A 15 10.28 4.31 -19.48
N CYS A 16 11.55 4.52 -19.82
CA CYS A 16 12.68 4.18 -18.95
C CYS A 16 12.84 5.24 -17.84
N VAL A 17 11.83 5.35 -16.98
CA VAL A 17 11.80 6.19 -15.78
C VAL A 17 11.91 5.28 -14.55
N GLY A 18 12.60 5.74 -13.50
CA GLY A 18 12.84 4.94 -12.30
C GLY A 18 13.99 3.93 -12.45
N ASP A 19 14.11 3.03 -11.47
CA ASP A 19 15.07 1.93 -11.52
C ASP A 19 14.45 0.75 -12.29
N LEU A 20 15.16 0.25 -13.32
CA LEU A 20 14.70 -0.89 -14.11
C LEU A 20 14.52 -2.17 -13.26
N ALA A 21 15.25 -2.28 -12.14
CA ALA A 21 15.14 -3.41 -11.23
C ALA A 21 13.79 -3.45 -10.49
N ASP A 22 13.09 -2.32 -10.38
CA ASP A 22 11.79 -2.22 -9.69
C ASP A 22 10.64 -2.79 -10.55
N GLY A 23 10.86 -2.97 -11.86
CA GLY A 23 9.90 -3.65 -12.75
C GLY A 23 8.62 -2.85 -12.99
N GLU A 24 8.71 -1.52 -13.10
CA GLU A 24 7.55 -0.64 -13.31
C GLU A 24 6.85 -0.81 -14.68
N GLY A 25 7.58 -1.34 -15.67
CA GLY A 25 7.06 -1.64 -17.00
C GLY A 25 6.81 -3.13 -17.26
N PRO A 26 6.27 -3.50 -18.43
CA PRO A 26 5.79 -2.61 -19.51
C PRO A 26 4.41 -2.03 -19.21
N LEU A 27 3.99 -1.05 -20.01
CA LEU A 27 2.61 -0.57 -20.03
C LEU A 27 1.67 -1.68 -20.54
N HIS A 28 0.63 -1.99 -19.78
CA HIS A 28 -0.33 -3.02 -20.17
C HIS A 28 -1.74 -2.73 -19.68
N CYS A 29 -2.74 -3.30 -20.35
CA CYS A 29 -4.15 -3.13 -19.98
C CYS A 29 -4.52 -4.03 -18.79
N VAL A 30 -5.18 -3.47 -17.78
CA VAL A 30 -5.71 -4.18 -16.61
C VAL A 30 -7.19 -3.86 -16.46
N SER A 31 -8.00 -4.91 -16.29
CA SER A 31 -9.43 -4.83 -16.00
C SER A 31 -9.70 -5.15 -14.54
N LEU A 32 -10.32 -4.22 -13.81
CA LEU A 32 -10.70 -4.40 -12.41
C LEU A 32 -12.22 -4.39 -12.23
N HIS A 33 -12.70 -5.25 -11.34
CA HIS A 33 -14.07 -5.19 -10.85
C HIS A 33 -14.25 -3.99 -9.90
N PRO A 34 -15.49 -3.52 -9.63
CA PRO A 34 -15.73 -2.52 -8.60
C PRO A 34 -15.15 -2.93 -7.24
N PHE A 35 -14.52 -1.99 -6.53
CA PHE A 35 -13.90 -2.25 -5.23
C PHE A 35 -13.91 -1.01 -4.33
N TRP A 36 -13.78 -1.23 -3.03
CA TRP A 36 -13.68 -0.16 -2.05
C TRP A 36 -12.21 0.10 -1.71
N ILE A 37 -11.83 1.37 -1.61
CA ILE A 37 -10.49 1.78 -1.18
C ILE A 37 -10.57 2.91 -0.14
N ASP A 38 -9.67 2.94 0.83
CA ASP A 38 -9.57 4.07 1.75
C ASP A 38 -8.81 5.24 1.09
N PRO A 39 -9.29 6.49 1.24
CA PRO A 39 -8.65 7.66 0.64
C PRO A 39 -7.38 8.11 1.37
N HIS A 40 -7.08 7.51 2.52
CA HIS A 40 -5.93 7.83 3.36
C HIS A 40 -5.27 6.53 3.84
N GLY A 41 -3.95 6.57 4.06
CA GLY A 41 -3.27 5.51 4.80
C GLY A 41 -3.87 5.33 6.21
N VAL A 42 -3.71 4.14 6.78
CA VAL A 42 -4.15 3.87 8.15
C VAL A 42 -3.39 4.80 9.11
N SER A 43 -4.14 5.60 9.87
CA SER A 43 -3.55 6.55 10.82
C SER A 43 -3.15 5.87 12.13
N ASN A 44 -2.26 6.52 12.88
CA ASN A 44 -1.87 6.07 14.22
C ASN A 44 -3.08 5.88 15.15
N ALA A 45 -4.07 6.77 15.09
CA ALA A 45 -5.27 6.66 15.91
C ALA A 45 -6.08 5.39 15.57
N ARG A 46 -6.30 5.11 14.28
CA ARG A 46 -7.02 3.90 13.84
C ARG A 46 -6.25 2.63 14.18
N PHE A 47 -4.93 2.64 13.97
CA PHE A 47 -4.10 1.48 14.31
C PHE A 47 -4.06 1.24 15.83
N HIS A 48 -4.04 2.30 16.63
CA HIS A 48 -4.13 2.20 18.09
C HIS A 48 -5.47 1.60 18.56
N GLU A 49 -6.59 1.98 17.96
CA GLU A 49 -7.89 1.36 18.27
C GLU A 49 -7.87 -0.16 17.98
N PHE A 50 -7.22 -0.57 16.89
CA PHE A 50 -7.02 -1.97 16.56
C PHE A 50 -6.16 -2.70 17.60
N THR A 51 -4.97 -2.17 17.94
CA THR A 51 -4.09 -2.83 18.90
C THR A 51 -4.71 -2.87 20.30
N ALA A 52 -5.40 -1.82 20.73
CA ALA A 52 -6.07 -1.78 22.03
C ALA A 52 -7.23 -2.78 22.14
N SER A 53 -7.98 -3.00 21.05
CA SER A 53 -9.12 -3.93 21.03
C SER A 53 -8.73 -5.40 20.88
N THR A 54 -7.57 -5.68 20.29
CA THR A 54 -7.14 -7.05 19.96
C THR A 54 -5.94 -7.54 20.78
N GLY A 55 -5.19 -6.62 21.38
CA GLY A 55 -3.91 -6.93 22.02
C GLY A 55 -2.80 -7.28 21.03
N TYR A 56 -2.92 -6.85 19.77
CA TYR A 56 -1.95 -7.15 18.72
C TYR A 56 -0.55 -6.59 19.02
N VAL A 57 0.46 -7.44 18.85
CA VAL A 57 1.90 -7.10 18.96
C VAL A 57 2.49 -7.14 17.55
N THR A 58 3.15 -6.06 17.14
CA THR A 58 3.72 -5.95 15.79
C THR A 58 5.04 -6.73 15.66
N ASP A 59 5.44 -7.02 14.41
CA ASP A 59 6.73 -7.66 14.15
C ASP A 59 7.92 -6.86 14.70
N ALA A 60 7.87 -5.52 14.63
CA ALA A 60 8.90 -4.65 15.18
C ALA A 60 9.05 -4.82 16.70
N GLU A 61 7.95 -5.04 17.42
CA GLU A 61 7.97 -5.32 18.86
C GLU A 61 8.49 -6.74 19.14
N HIS A 62 8.10 -7.74 18.33
CA HIS A 62 8.61 -9.11 18.47
C HIS A 62 10.11 -9.21 18.23
N PHE A 63 10.64 -8.51 17.24
CA PHE A 63 12.08 -8.45 16.98
C PHE A 63 12.81 -7.51 17.95
N GLY A 64 12.10 -6.53 18.52
CA GLY A 64 12.66 -5.52 19.41
C GLY A 64 13.41 -4.39 18.69
N TRP A 65 13.22 -4.23 17.37
CA TRP A 65 13.85 -3.17 16.57
C TRP A 65 13.05 -2.87 15.29
N SER A 66 13.29 -1.69 14.71
CA SER A 66 12.85 -1.32 13.36
C SER A 66 13.82 -0.28 12.79
N PHE A 67 13.74 -0.02 11.48
CA PHE A 67 14.59 0.95 10.82
C PHE A 67 14.19 2.39 11.17
N VAL A 68 15.20 3.23 11.44
CA VAL A 68 15.08 4.68 11.62
C VAL A 68 16.09 5.34 10.70
N PHE A 69 15.69 6.38 9.98
CA PHE A 69 16.62 7.14 9.13
C PHE A 69 17.68 7.81 10.00
N ALA A 70 18.96 7.57 9.70
CA ALA A 70 20.05 8.34 10.26
C ALA A 70 20.28 9.54 9.34
N GLY A 71 20.16 10.75 9.91
CA GLY A 71 20.37 12.01 9.19
C GLY A 71 21.74 12.13 8.56
#